data_AF-A0A957KTT6-F1
#
_entry.id   AF-A0A957KTT6-F1
#
_cell.length_a   1.000
_cell.length_b   1.000
_cell.length_c   1.000
_cell.angle_alpha   90.00
_cell.angle_beta   90.00
_cell.angle_gamma   90.00
#
_symmetry.space_group_name_H-M   'P 1'
#
loop_
_entity.id
_entity.type
_entity.pdbx_description
1 polymer ?
#
loop_
_entity_poly.entity_id
_entity_poly.type
_entity_poly.pdbx_seq_one_letter_code
_entity_poly.pdbx_strand_id
1 'polypeptide(L)' 'VKGSYYGSAHPARDFPFLASLYQNGQLDLDRLITRTYRLDEINEAYAEMLGGKVLRSVIVFDD' A
#
# COMPACT_ATOMS: atom_id res chain seq x y z
N VAL A 1 9.70 17.44 21.26
CA VAL A 1 9.16 16.66 20.12
C VAL A 1 9.17 15.19 20.52
N LYS A 2 8.08 14.44 20.32
CA LYS A 2 8.04 12.98 20.52
C LYS A 2 8.07 12.30 19.15
N GLY A 3 9.01 11.39 18.93
CA GLY A 3 9.09 10.61 17.68
C GLY A 3 7.97 9.57 17.60
N SER A 4 7.73 9.07 16.39
CA SER A 4 6.80 7.99 16.13
C SER A 4 7.42 7.00 15.14
N TYR A 5 7.18 5.71 15.37
CA TYR A 5 7.61 4.63 14.50
C TYR A 5 6.37 3.83 14.11
N TYR A 6 6.13 3.64 12.80
CA TYR A 6 4.87 3.10 12.27
C TYR A 6 3.61 3.77 12.83
N GLY A 7 3.62 5.10 13.05
CA GLY A 7 2.48 5.78 13.67
C GLY A 7 2.26 5.41 15.15
N SER A 8 3.28 4.86 15.83
CA SER A 8 3.21 4.28 17.18
C SER A 8 2.33 3.03 17.27
N ALA A 9 2.16 2.33 16.14
CA ALA A 9 1.40 1.10 16.07
C ALA A 9 2.08 -0.07 16.80
N HIS A 10 1.26 -0.95 17.37
CA HIS A 10 1.64 -2.29 17.78
C HIS A 10 1.20 -3.29 16.70
N PRO A 11 2.10 -3.76 15.82
CA PRO A 11 1.72 -4.43 14.57
C PRO A 11 0.80 -5.65 14.75
N ALA A 12 1.07 -6.49 15.75
CA ALA A 12 0.29 -7.70 16.03
C ALA A 12 -1.18 -7.41 16.40
N ARG A 13 -1.45 -6.23 16.98
CA ARG A 13 -2.81 -5.79 17.35
C ARG A 13 -3.42 -4.93 16.26
N ASP A 14 -2.66 -3.95 15.76
CA ASP A 14 -3.22 -2.87 14.95
C ASP A 14 -3.41 -3.27 13.49
N PHE A 15 -2.55 -4.10 12.91
CA PHE A 15 -2.67 -4.47 11.50
C PHE A 15 -3.90 -5.34 11.22
N PRO A 16 -4.21 -6.38 12.03
CA PRO A 16 -5.46 -7.13 11.87
C PRO A 16 -6.70 -6.24 12.02
N PHE A 17 -6.67 -5.29 12.95
CA PHE A 17 -7.76 -4.32 13.12
C PHE A 17 -7.93 -3.44 11.89
N LEU A 18 -6.86 -2.84 11.35
CA LEU A 18 -6.91 -2.03 10.13
C LEU A 18 -7.40 -2.82 8.92
N ALA A 19 -6.99 -4.09 8.78
CA ALA A 19 -7.49 -4.97 7.73
C ALA A 19 -9.01 -5.22 7.88
N SER A 20 -9.49 -5.42 9.10
CA SER A 20 -10.93 -5.58 9.35
C SER A 20 -11.73 -4.33 8.99
N LEU A 21 -11.19 -3.12 9.23
CA LEU A 21 -11.83 -1.87 8.81
C LEU A 21 -11.97 -1.78 7.29
N TYR A 22 -10.96 -2.20 6.53
CA TYR A 22 -11.04 -2.27 5.06
C TYR A 22 -12.10 -3.29 4.61
N GLN A 23 -12.07 -4.50 5.17
CA GLN A 23 -13.05 -5.55 4.83
C GLN A 23 -14.49 -5.15 5.17
N ASN A 24 -14.69 -4.33 6.21
CA ASN A 24 -16.00 -3.80 6.61
C ASN A 24 -16.40 -2.52 5.85
N GLY A 25 -15.61 -2.07 4.86
CA GLY A 25 -15.87 -0.86 4.08
C GLY A 25 -15.68 0.46 4.84
N GLN A 26 -15.05 0.41 6.02
CA GLN A 26 -14.80 1.59 6.87
C GLN A 26 -13.47 2.27 6.55
N LEU A 27 -12.64 1.65 5.71
CA LEU A 27 -11.36 2.17 5.26
C LEU A 27 -11.23 1.93 3.74
N ASP A 28 -11.12 3.00 2.96
CA ASP A 28 -10.96 2.92 1.50
C ASP A 28 -9.46 2.86 1.15
N LEU A 29 -8.94 1.63 1.01
CA LEU A 29 -7.56 1.40 0.57
C LEU A 29 -7.43 1.37 -0.96
N ASP A 30 -8.51 1.05 -1.68
CA ASP A 30 -8.48 0.90 -3.14
C ASP A 30 -8.12 2.22 -3.82
N ARG A 31 -8.63 3.34 -3.29
CA ARG A 31 -8.32 4.67 -3.80
C ARG A 31 -6.84 5.06 -3.67
N LEU A 32 -6.06 4.38 -2.84
CA LEU A 32 -4.63 4.63 -2.73
C LEU A 32 -3.86 4.02 -3.92
N ILE A 33 -4.39 2.95 -4.52
CA ILE A 33 -3.76 2.25 -5.63
C ILE A 33 -4.00 3.06 -6.90
N THR A 34 -2.94 3.67 -7.42
CA THR A 34 -3.00 4.46 -8.65
C THR A 34 -2.69 3.63 -9.89
N ARG A 35 -1.95 2.52 -9.75
CA ARG A 35 -1.59 1.63 -10.86
C ARG A 35 -1.24 0.24 -10.37
N THR A 36 -1.62 -0.77 -11.14
CA THR A 36 -1.17 -2.16 -10.97
C THR A 36 -0.21 -2.53 -12.10
N TYR A 37 0.70 -3.45 -11.81
CA TYR A 37 1.70 -3.96 -12.76
C TYR A 37 1.85 -5.46 -12.59
N ARG A 38 2.31 -6.14 -13.63
CA ARG A 38 2.81 -7.51 -13.52
C ARG A 38 4.25 -7.51 -13.01
N LEU A 39 4.76 -8.67 -12.60
CA LEU A 39 6.13 -8.79 -12.10
C LEU A 39 7.20 -8.46 -13.15
N ASP A 40 6.97 -8.80 -14.41
CA ASP A 40 7.87 -8.48 -15.54
C ASP A 40 7.98 -6.97 -15.80
N GLU A 41 7.03 -6.18 -15.31
CA GLU A 41 6.97 -4.72 -15.44
C GLU A 41 7.63 -3.99 -14.26
N ILE A 42 8.32 -4.70 -13.35
CA ILE A 42 8.87 -4.13 -12.10
C ILE A 42 9.78 -2.90 -12.32
N ASN A 43 10.55 -2.87 -13.40
CA ASN A 43 11.43 -1.75 -13.71
C ASN A 43 10.65 -0.51 -14.17
N GLU A 44 9.54 -0.68 -14.88
CA GLU A 44 8.64 0.41 -15.25
C GLU A 44 7.96 0.97 -13.99
N ALA A 45 7.43 0.10 -13.14
CA ALA A 45 6.81 0.49 -11.87
C ALA A 45 7.76 1.33 -11.00
N TYR A 46 9.04 0.94 -10.95
CA TYR A 46 10.07 1.68 -10.22
C TYR A 46 10.39 3.03 -10.85
N ALA A 47 10.52 3.10 -12.18
CA ALA A 47 10.77 4.34 -12.90
C ALA A 47 9.62 5.35 -12.73
N GLU A 48 8.36 4.89 -12.76
CA GLU A 48 7.20 5.75 -12.52
C GLU A 48 7.11 6.23 -11.07
N MET A 49 7.46 5.38 -10.10
CA MET A 49 7.54 5.76 -8.68
C MET A 49 8.58 6.85 -8.45
N LEU A 50 9.80 6.69 -8.99
CA LEU A 50 10.86 7.70 -8.89
C LEU A 50 10.51 9.00 -9.63
N GLY A 51 9.77 8.89 -10.73
CA GLY A 51 9.26 10.03 -11.49
C GLY A 51 8.08 10.75 -10.85
N GLY A 52 7.57 10.28 -9.70
CA GLY A 52 6.43 10.87 -9.00
C GLY A 52 5.10 10.75 -9.76
N LYS A 53 4.99 9.79 -10.69
CA LYS A 53 3.80 9.60 -11.54
C LYS A 53 2.68 8.80 -10.86
N VAL A 54 3.01 8.12 -9.76
CA VAL A 54 2.12 7.20 -9.04
C VAL A 54 2.19 7.46 -7.54
N LEU A 55 1.12 7.14 -6.81
CA LEU A 55 1.08 7.18 -5.33
C LEU A 55 1.43 5.81 -4.75
N ARG A 56 0.56 4.82 -4.97
CA ARG A 56 0.79 3.43 -4.60
C ARG A 56 0.67 2.55 -5.83
N SER A 57 1.68 1.72 -6.02
CA SER A 57 1.71 0.70 -7.07
C SER A 57 1.67 -0.69 -6.43
N VAL A 58 0.91 -1.59 -7.05
CA VAL A 58 0.80 -2.99 -6.60
C VAL A 58 1.28 -3.89 -7.73
N ILE A 59 2.16 -4.84 -7.40
CA ILE A 59 2.53 -5.92 -8.30
C ILE A 59 1.52 -7.06 -8.12
N VAL A 60 0.85 -7.42 -9.20
CA VAL A 60 -0.08 -8.55 -9.25
C VAL A 60 0.66 -9.72 -9.87
N PHE A 61 0.59 -10.86 -9.19
CA PHE A 61 1.09 -12.13 -9.71
C PHE A 61 -0.13 -12.83 -10.33
N ASP A 62 -0.01 -13.25 -11.59
CA ASP A 62 -0.96 -14.19 -12.16
C ASP A 62 -0.76 -15.56 -11.47
N ASP A 63 -1.85 -16.33 -11.32
CA ASP A 63 -1.84 -17.69 -10.75
C ASP A 63 -1.17 -18.73 -11.66
#